data_AF-A0A4P8REY6-F1
#
_entry.id   AF-A0A4P8REY6-F1
#
_cell.length_a   1.000
_cell.length_b   1.000
_cell.length_c   1.000
_cell.angle_alpha   90.00
_cell.angle_beta   90.00
_cell.angle_gamma   90.00
#
_symmetry.space_group_name_H-M   'P 1'
#
loop_
_entity.id
_entity.type
_entity.pdbx_description
1 polymer ?
#
loop_
_entity_poly.entity_id
_entity_poly.type
_entity_poly.pdbx_seq_one_letter_code
_entity_poly.pdbx_strand_id
1 'polypeptide(L)' 'MTTHSEIITTTCGRQLDLSNTELVIERSNSLFSYNIHKLTTGEYVIAEKFYANPFNNRYILLNDDQIEMLKNL' A
#
# COMPACT_ATOMS: atom_id res chain seq x y z
N MET A 1 -11.61 -18.01 -10.68
CA MET A 1 -10.60 -17.35 -9.84
C MET A 1 -11.33 -16.29 -9.04
N THR A 2 -11.49 -16.47 -7.73
CA THR A 2 -12.07 -15.45 -6.85
C THR A 2 -11.05 -14.33 -6.72
N THR A 3 -11.17 -13.29 -7.53
CA THR A 3 -10.43 -12.04 -7.33
C THR A 3 -11.01 -11.39 -6.09
N HIS A 4 -10.39 -11.63 -4.94
CA HIS A 4 -10.71 -10.87 -3.74
C HIS A 4 -10.38 -9.42 -4.06
N SER A 5 -11.42 -8.59 -4.18
CA SER A 5 -11.25 -7.16 -4.34
C SER A 5 -10.59 -6.64 -3.07
N GLU A 6 -9.30 -6.31 -3.14
CA GLU A 6 -8.56 -5.70 -2.02
C GLU A 6 -8.93 -4.22 -1.93
N ILE A 7 -10.18 -3.95 -1.57
CA ILE A 7 -10.64 -2.59 -1.27
C ILE A 7 -10.08 -2.20 0.09
N ILE A 8 -9.26 -1.16 0.09
CA ILE A 8 -8.65 -0.60 1.29
C ILE A 8 -9.14 0.82 1.49
N THR A 9 -9.15 1.26 2.74
CA THR A 9 -9.42 2.66 3.08
C THR A 9 -8.11 3.26 3.56
N THR A 10 -7.69 4.33 2.91
CA THR A 10 -6.48 5.07 3.28
C THR A 10 -6.68 5.77 4.61
N THR A 11 -5.59 6.12 5.27
CA THR A 11 -5.60 6.89 6.52
C THR A 11 -6.30 8.25 6.38
N CYS A 12 -6.41 8.80 5.17
CA CYS A 12 -7.18 10.02 4.88
C CYS A 12 -8.65 9.76 4.50
N GLY A 13 -9.13 8.52 4.57
CA GLY A 13 -10.53 8.14 4.34
C GLY A 13 -10.90 7.83 2.89
N ARG A 14 -9.94 7.79 1.96
CA ARG A 14 -10.19 7.46 0.55
C ARG A 14 -10.21 5.95 0.35
N GLN A 15 -11.23 5.44 -0.32
CA GLN A 15 -11.30 4.03 -0.71
C GLN A 15 -10.54 3.81 -2.01
N LEU A 16 -9.72 2.76 -2.04
CA LEU A 16 -8.90 2.38 -3.19
C LEU A 16 -8.99 0.88 -3.40
N ASP A 17 -8.91 0.46 -4.66
CA ASP A 17 -8.82 -0.95 -5.04
C ASP A 17 -7.38 -1.29 -5.40
N LEU A 18 -6.75 -2.16 -4.60
CA LEU A 18 -5.38 -2.61 -4.86
C LEU A 18 -5.30 -3.72 -5.93
N SER A 19 -6.43 -4.27 -6.38
CA SER A 19 -6.46 -5.45 -7.27
C SER A 19 -5.82 -5.22 -8.64
N ASN A 20 -5.80 -3.97 -9.11
CA ASN A 20 -5.26 -3.58 -10.41
C ASN A 20 -4.03 -2.66 -10.30
N THR A 21 -3.31 -2.75 -9.17
CA THR A 21 -2.16 -1.88 -8.89
C THR A 21 -0.84 -2.60 -9.19
N GLU A 22 0.17 -1.83 -9.56
CA GLU A 22 1.53 -2.34 -9.77
C GLU A 22 2.27 -2.36 -8.42
N LEU A 23 2.80 -3.51 -8.01
CA LEU A 23 3.65 -3.62 -6.83
C LEU A 23 5.06 -3.15 -7.17
N VAL A 24 5.47 -2.02 -6.60
CA VAL A 24 6.75 -1.36 -6.88
C VAL A 24 7.83 -1.81 -5.89
N ILE A 25 7.46 -1.89 -4.61
CA ILE A 25 8.35 -2.32 -3.53
C ILE A 25 7.63 -3.34 -2.68
N GLU A 26 8.32 -4.43 -2.37
CA GLU A 26 7.87 -5.45 -1.42
C GLU A 26 8.96 -5.64 -0.36
N ARG A 27 8.62 -5.36 0.89
CA ARG A 27 9.48 -5.60 2.05
C ARG A 27 8.64 -6.31 3.11
N SER A 28 9.22 -7.32 3.74
CA SER A 28 8.52 -8.11 4.75
C SER A 28 9.50 -8.60 5.80
N ASN A 29 9.03 -8.70 7.04
CA ASN A 29 9.74 -9.34 8.14
C ASN A 29 8.78 -10.24 8.93
N SER A 30 9.20 -10.73 10.10
CA SER A 30 8.37 -11.63 10.92
C SER A 30 7.13 -10.96 11.55
N LEU A 31 7.05 -9.63 11.60
CA LEU A 31 6.02 -8.86 12.30
C LEU A 31 5.03 -8.17 11.35
N PHE A 32 5.52 -7.67 10.21
CA PHE A 32 4.72 -6.93 9.25
C PHE A 32 5.32 -6.97 7.84
N SER A 33 4.49 -6.62 6.86
CA SER A 33 4.93 -6.26 5.50
C SER A 33 4.71 -4.78 5.24
N TYR A 34 5.61 -4.22 4.41
CA TYR A 34 5.57 -2.88 3.88
C TYR A 34 5.66 -2.98 2.35
N ASN A 35 4.53 -2.72 1.69
CA ASN A 35 4.42 -2.82 0.25
C ASN A 35 4.07 -1.45 -0.34
N ILE A 36 4.68 -1.08 -1.47
CA ILE A 36 4.30 0.14 -2.19
C ILE A 36 3.62 -0.26 -3.49
N HIS A 37 2.39 0.21 -3.67
CA HIS A 37 1.58 0.02 -4.85
C HIS A 37 1.50 1.32 -5.64
N LYS A 38 1.71 1.25 -6.95
CA LYS A 38 1.40 2.34 -7.88
C LYS A 38 -0.01 2.14 -8.42
N LEU A 39 -0.87 3.12 -8.18
CA LEU A 39 -2.24 3.15 -8.65
C LEU A 39 -2.28 3.45 -10.15
N THR A 40 -3.39 3.07 -10.80
CA THR A 40 -3.63 3.39 -12.21
C THR A 40 -3.72 4.91 -12.47
N THR A 41 -4.02 5.70 -11.44
CA THR A 41 -4.01 7.17 -11.47
C THR A 41 -2.60 7.75 -11.49
N GLY A 42 -1.56 6.95 -11.24
CA GLY A 42 -0.17 7.39 -11.11
C GLY A 42 0.25 7.69 -9.67
N GLU A 43 -0.71 7.81 -8.74
CA GLU A 43 -0.45 7.97 -7.30
C GLU A 43 0.14 6.68 -6.70
N TYR A 44 0.76 6.79 -5.53
CA TYR A 44 1.33 5.63 -4.84
C TYR A 44 0.70 5.45 -3.46
N VAL A 45 0.62 4.21 -3.03
CA VAL A 45 0.08 3.82 -1.73
C VAL A 45 1.03 2.88 -1.04
N ILE A 46 1.38 3.21 0.20
CA ILE A 46 2.01 2.26 1.11
C ILE A 46 0.91 1.42 1.74
N ALA A 47 1.04 0.10 1.65
CA ALA A 47 0.28 -0.87 2.40
C ALA A 47 1.18 -1.49 3.48
N GLU A 48 1.01 -1.04 4.72
CA GLU A 48 1.59 -1.69 5.90
C GLU A 48 0.59 -2.71 6.44
N LYS A 49 0.90 -4.01 6.31
CA LYS A 49 0.07 -5.10 6.82
C LYS A 49 0.75 -5.74 8.04
N PHE A 50 0.11 -5.69 9.20
CA PHE A 50 0.59 -6.28 10.46
C PHE A 50 0.00 -7.69 10.63
N TYR A 51 0.86 -8.70 10.72
CA TYR A 51 0.39 -10.09 10.77
C TYR A 51 -0.29 -10.47 12.08
N ALA A 52 0.12 -9.82 13.18
CA ALA A 52 -0.48 -10.07 14.49
C ALA A 52 -1.91 -9.49 14.61
N ASN A 53 -2.19 -8.38 13.92
CA ASN A 53 -3.50 -7.74 13.99
C ASN A 53 -3.81 -6.90 12.72
N PRO A 54 -4.78 -7.31 11.90
CA PRO A 54 -5.12 -6.59 10.68
C PRO A 54 -5.77 -5.21 10.93
N PHE A 55 -6.30 -4.95 12.13
CA PHE A 55 -6.85 -3.62 12.47
C PHE A 55 -5.77 -2.53 12.55
N ASN A 56 -4.50 -2.95 12.70
CA ASN A 56 -3.36 -2.02 12.69
C ASN A 56 -2.85 -1.74 11.28
N ASN A 57 -3.43 -2.36 10.25
CA ASN A 57 -2.99 -2.13 8.88
C ASN A 57 -3.15 -0.65 8.53
N ARG A 58 -2.12 -0.07 7.91
CA ARG A 58 -2.13 1.32 7.49
C ARG A 58 -1.97 1.39 5.99
N TYR A 59 -2.78 2.24 5.38
CA TYR A 59 -2.73 2.53 3.96
C TYR A 59 -2.52 4.01 3.77
N ILE A 60 -1.36 4.40 3.26
CA ILE A 60 -0.92 5.80 3.22
C ILE A 60 -0.76 6.21 1.76
N LEU A 61 -1.49 7.23 1.33
CA LEU A 61 -1.31 7.85 0.03
C LEU A 61 -0.04 8.70 0.04
N LEU A 62 0.80 8.50 -0.97
CA LEU A 62 2.01 9.25 -1.20
C LEU A 62 1.82 10.18 -2.41
N ASN A 63 2.43 11.35 -2.31
CA ASN A 63 2.64 12.27 -3.41
C ASN A 63 4.05 12.10 -4.00
N ASP A 64 4.25 12.62 -5.21
CA ASP A 64 5.45 12.39 -6.03
C ASP A 64 6.77 12.64 -5.28
N ASP A 65 6.85 13.74 -4.52
CA ASP A 65 8.02 14.10 -3.72
C ASP A 65 8.39 13.02 -2.68
N GLN A 66 7.39 12.40 -2.04
CA GLN A 66 7.61 11.38 -1.01
C GLN A 66 8.14 10.07 -1.60
N ILE A 67 7.74 9.73 -2.82
CA ILE A 67 8.23 8.53 -3.52
C ILE A 67 9.68 8.70 -3.93
N GLU A 68 10.06 9.88 -4.43
CA GLU A 68 11.46 10.15 -4.79
C GLU A 68 12.36 10.10 -3.55
N MET A 69 11.89 10.55 -2.38
CA MET A 69 12.63 10.35 -1.13
C MET A 69 12.77 8.88 -0.75
N LEU A 70 11.72 8.06 -0.93
CA LEU A 70 11.74 6.63 -0.59
C LEU A 70 12.63 5.79 -1.51
N LYS A 71 12.83 6.18 -2.77
CA LYS A 71 13.77 5.50 -3.69
C LYS A 71 15.24 5.64 -3.27
N ASN A 72 15.55 6.67 -2.49
CA ASN A 72 16.91 6.99 -2.05
C ASN A 72 17.26 6.42 -0.67
N LEU A 73 16.34 5.70 -0.02
CA LEU A 73 16.51 5.00 1.25
C LEU A 73 16.77 3.50 1.01
#